data_AF-A0A953IBN9-F1
#
_entry.id   AF-A0A953IBN9-F1
#
_cell.length_a   1.000
_cell.length_b   1.000
_cell.length_c   1.000
_cell.angle_alpha   90.00
_cell.angle_beta   90.00
_cell.angle_gamma   90.00
#
_symmetry.space_group_name_H-M   'P 1'
#
loop_
_entity.id
_entity.type
_entity.pdbx_description
1 polymer ?
#
loop_
_entity_poly.entity_id
_entity_poly.type
_entity_poly.pdbx_seq_one_letter_code
_entity_poly.pdbx_strand_id
1 'polypeptide(L)'
;LAVPEVAEAGRPFEVGIYLGYQNNLGQDEIRVPLRLWARPVRGASPPPDVWQMVTIDKVPCCSLKPGTIPGLSVGTWEITAEIDYPADTRPDNNRVIRRVEVLHLKPGESGGAEGGAITD
;
A
#
# COMPACT_ATOMS: atom_id res chain seq x y z
N LEU A 1 -0.44 2.69 5.45
CA LEU A 1 -0.13 2.24 4.07
C LEU A 1 0.83 3.25 3.45
N ALA A 2 2.05 2.81 3.15
CA ALA A 2 3.04 3.55 2.39
C ALA A 2 2.97 3.09 0.93
N VAL A 3 2.77 4.04 0.03
CA VAL A 3 2.78 3.87 -1.42
C VAL A 3 3.62 5.01 -2.02
N PRO A 4 4.22 4.83 -3.20
CA PRO A 4 4.80 5.95 -3.91
C PRO A 4 3.70 6.96 -4.31
N GLU A 5 4.04 8.25 -4.38
CA GLU A 5 3.10 9.25 -4.92
C GLU A 5 2.90 9.05 -6.43
N VAL A 6 3.97 8.70 -7.14
CA VAL A 6 4.00 8.43 -8.58
C VAL A 6 4.64 7.07 -8.87
N ALA A 7 4.04 6.27 -9.75
CA ALA A 7 4.56 4.99 -10.22
C ALA A 7 4.71 4.94 -11.75
N GLU A 8 5.64 4.12 -12.24
CA GLU A 8 5.85 3.93 -13.68
C GLU A 8 4.81 2.96 -14.27
N ALA A 9 4.19 3.37 -15.37
CA ALA A 9 3.23 2.54 -16.09
C ALA A 9 3.84 1.20 -16.52
N GLY A 10 3.11 0.11 -16.27
CA GLY A 10 3.52 -1.25 -16.62
C GLY A 10 4.59 -1.86 -15.71
N ARG A 11 5.16 -1.11 -14.75
CA ARG A 11 6.13 -1.66 -13.80
C ARG A 11 5.50 -1.95 -12.44
N PRO A 12 5.82 -3.10 -11.81
CA PRO A 12 5.40 -3.35 -10.45
C PRO A 12 6.08 -2.37 -9.48
N PHE A 13 5.44 -2.10 -8.36
CA PHE A 13 5.99 -1.27 -7.28
C PHE A 13 5.66 -1.84 -5.91
N GLU A 14 6.55 -1.58 -4.95
CA GLU A 14 6.42 -2.06 -3.57
C GLU A 14 5.54 -1.13 -2.74
N VAL A 15 4.87 -1.72 -1.75
CA VAL A 15 4.06 -1.00 -0.77
C VAL A 15 4.34 -1.52 0.64
N GLY A 16 4.26 -0.62 1.61
CA GLY A 16 4.38 -0.93 3.04
C GLY A 16 3.02 -0.92 3.74
N ILE A 17 2.60 -2.06 4.28
CA ILE A 17 1.33 -2.20 5.01
C ILE A 17 1.64 -2.21 6.51
N TYR A 18 1.25 -1.15 7.20
CA TYR A 18 1.43 -1.03 8.65
C TYR A 18 0.17 -1.54 9.35
N LEU A 19 0.30 -2.62 10.11
CA LEU A 19 -0.78 -3.27 10.84
C LEU A 19 -0.61 -3.00 12.34
N GLY A 20 -1.46 -2.13 12.88
CA GLY A 20 -1.43 -1.77 14.30
C GLY A 20 -2.31 -2.69 15.14
N TYR A 21 -1.76 -3.20 16.24
CA TYR A 21 -2.54 -3.88 17.27
C TYR A 21 -3.07 -2.82 18.27
N GLN A 22 -4.39 -2.62 18.37
CA GLN A 22 -4.95 -1.65 19.32
C GLN A 22 -5.52 -2.28 20.58
N ASN A 23 -6.35 -3.33 20.48
CA ASN A 23 -6.84 -4.11 21.63
C ASN A 23 -7.58 -5.36 21.13
N ASN A 24 -7.05 -6.58 21.35
CA ASN A 24 -7.69 -7.84 20.96
C ASN A 24 -7.82 -8.79 22.15
N LEU A 25 -8.63 -8.40 23.14
CA LEU A 25 -9.07 -9.26 24.25
C LEU A 25 -7.92 -9.89 25.07
N GLY A 26 -6.77 -9.22 25.15
CA GLY A 26 -5.60 -9.70 25.89
C GLY A 26 -4.69 -10.68 25.15
N GLN A 27 -4.92 -10.96 23.86
CA GLN A 27 -4.02 -11.77 23.04
C GLN A 27 -2.72 -11.01 22.73
N ASP A 28 -1.59 -11.70 22.59
CA ASP A 28 -0.32 -11.05 22.21
C ASP A 28 -0.10 -11.01 20.69
N GLU A 29 -0.92 -11.73 19.93
CA GLU A 29 -0.98 -11.67 18.47
C GLU A 29 -2.40 -11.95 17.99
N ILE A 30 -2.72 -11.52 16.76
CA ILE A 30 -3.89 -11.98 16.02
C ILE A 30 -3.50 -12.43 14.63
N ARG A 31 -4.23 -13.42 14.10
CA ARG A 31 -4.08 -13.88 12.72
C ARG A 31 -5.32 -13.49 11.92
N VAL A 32 -5.12 -12.72 10.86
CA VAL A 32 -6.21 -12.19 10.04
C VAL A 32 -5.90 -12.37 8.55
N PRO A 33 -6.90 -12.67 7.70
CA PRO A 33 -6.77 -12.51 6.27
C PRO A 33 -6.49 -11.03 5.93
N LEU A 34 -5.52 -10.79 5.06
CA LEU A 34 -5.15 -9.50 4.49
C LEU A 34 -5.23 -9.60 2.97
N ARG A 35 -5.80 -8.60 2.30
CA ARG A 35 -5.75 -8.45 0.85
C ARG A 35 -5.18 -7.08 0.49
N LEU A 36 -4.35 -7.08 -0.54
CA LEU A 36 -3.81 -5.88 -1.18
C LEU A 36 -4.25 -5.86 -2.65
N TRP A 37 -4.79 -4.73 -3.11
CA TRP A 37 -5.26 -4.60 -4.48
C TRP A 37 -5.28 -3.14 -4.96
N ALA A 38 -5.47 -2.96 -6.26
CA ALA A 38 -5.55 -1.67 -6.92
C ALA A 38 -6.82 -1.56 -7.76
N ARG A 39 -7.39 -0.37 -7.86
CA ARG A 39 -8.46 -0.04 -8.82
C ARG A 39 -8.31 1.36 -9.42
N PRO A 40 -8.84 1.62 -10.62
CA PRO A 40 -8.97 2.99 -11.10
C PRO A 40 -9.88 3.80 -10.16
N VAL A 41 -9.59 5.09 -9.96
CA VAL A 41 -10.45 5.98 -9.14
C VAL A 41 -11.90 6.03 -9.65
N ARG A 42 -12.11 5.81 -10.96
CA ARG A 42 -13.45 5.74 -11.58
C ARG A 42 -14.21 4.44 -11.29
N GLY A 43 -13.64 3.56 -10.45
CA GLY A 43 -14.30 2.39 -9.91
C GLY A 43 -13.78 1.07 -10.49
N ALA A 44 -13.77 0.06 -9.63
CA ALA A 44 -13.75 -1.37 -9.93
C ALA A 44 -14.08 -2.12 -8.62
N SER A 45 -14.68 -3.31 -8.74
CA SER A 45 -14.87 -4.20 -7.60
C SER A 45 -13.54 -4.81 -7.18
N PRO A 46 -13.34 -5.11 -5.88
CA PRO A 46 -12.16 -5.83 -5.45
C PRO A 46 -12.06 -7.19 -6.17
N PRO A 47 -10.84 -7.65 -6.51
CA PRO A 47 -10.65 -8.97 -7.06
C PRO A 47 -11.14 -10.04 -6.05
N PRO A 48 -12.01 -10.97 -6.46
CA PRO A 48 -12.39 -12.09 -5.62
C PRO A 48 -11.14 -12.93 -5.30
N ASP A 49 -11.03 -13.42 -4.07
CA ASP A 49 -10.09 -14.49 -3.68
C ASP A 49 -8.58 -14.16 -3.55
N VAL A 50 -8.18 -12.92 -3.27
CA VAL A 50 -6.75 -12.56 -3.02
C VAL A 50 -6.44 -12.30 -1.55
N TRP A 51 -6.85 -13.21 -0.66
CA TRP A 51 -6.57 -13.10 0.77
C TRP A 51 -5.35 -13.93 1.17
N GLN A 52 -4.45 -13.32 1.94
CA GLN A 52 -3.32 -14.01 2.58
C GLN A 52 -3.45 -13.90 4.10
N MET A 53 -3.19 -15.00 4.81
CA MET A 53 -3.15 -14.93 6.28
C MET A 53 -1.88 -14.20 6.74
N VAL A 54 -2.06 -13.20 7.60
CA VAL A 54 -0.95 -12.49 8.26
C VAL A 54 -1.10 -12.51 9.77
N THR A 55 0.03 -12.48 10.47
CA THR A 55 0.09 -12.24 11.92
C THR A 55 0.31 -10.76 12.18
N ILE A 56 -0.46 -10.20 13.12
CA ILE A 56 -0.31 -8.87 13.67
C ILE A 56 0.07 -9.03 15.15
N ASP A 57 1.29 -8.62 15.47
CA ASP A 57 1.88 -8.76 16.78
C ASP A 57 1.50 -7.56 17.66
N LYS A 58 1.37 -7.78 18.95
CA LYS A 58 1.21 -6.70 19.93
C LYS A 58 2.55 -6.01 20.17
N VAL A 59 2.91 -5.13 19.23
CA VAL A 59 4.13 -4.30 19.27
C VAL A 59 3.78 -2.80 19.39
N PRO A 60 4.70 -1.96 19.91
CA PRO A 60 4.40 -0.56 20.22
C PRO A 60 3.94 0.32 19.05
N CYS A 61 4.30 -0.03 17.81
CA CYS A 61 3.88 0.72 16.63
C CYS A 61 2.94 -0.09 15.73
N CYS A 62 3.47 -1.08 15.04
CA CYS A 62 2.78 -1.89 14.05
C CYS A 62 3.71 -2.98 13.50
N SER A 63 3.14 -4.09 13.06
CA SER A 63 3.83 -5.06 12.21
C SER A 63 3.83 -4.53 10.77
N LEU A 64 5.01 -4.39 10.16
CA LEU A 64 5.16 -4.04 8.75
C LEU A 64 5.02 -5.30 7.90
N LYS A 65 4.11 -5.28 6.92
CA LYS A 65 4.00 -6.31 5.88
C LYS A 65 4.31 -5.69 4.52
N PRO A 66 5.32 -6.19 3.78
CA PRO A 66 5.56 -5.76 2.41
C PRO A 66 4.46 -6.31 1.50
N GLY A 67 4.20 -5.59 0.42
CA GLY A 67 3.36 -6.05 -0.67
C GLY A 67 3.83 -5.48 -2.00
N THR A 68 3.28 -6.00 -3.08
CA THR A 68 3.63 -5.58 -4.43
C THR A 68 2.35 -5.36 -5.23
N ILE A 69 2.25 -4.22 -5.89
CA ILE A 69 1.21 -3.96 -6.89
C ILE A 69 1.79 -4.28 -8.27
N PRO A 70 1.11 -5.12 -9.08
CA PRO A 70 1.57 -5.39 -10.44
C PRO A 70 1.52 -4.13 -11.29
N GLY A 71 2.21 -4.14 -12.43
CA GLY A 71 2.23 -3.00 -13.36
C GLY A 71 0.84 -2.49 -13.71
N LEU A 72 0.58 -1.21 -13.44
CA LEU A 72 -0.69 -0.54 -13.71
C LEU A 72 -0.61 0.27 -15.01
N SER A 73 -1.76 0.51 -15.65
CA SER A 73 -1.83 1.44 -16.77
C SER A 73 -1.81 2.89 -16.28
N VAL A 74 -1.47 3.82 -17.18
CA VAL A 74 -1.49 5.26 -16.90
C VAL A 74 -2.85 5.71 -16.33
N GLY A 75 -2.80 6.60 -15.33
CA GLY A 75 -3.98 7.18 -14.70
C GLY A 75 -3.87 7.24 -13.17
N THR A 76 -4.95 7.69 -12.52
CA THR A 76 -5.04 7.70 -11.06
C THR A 76 -5.66 6.42 -10.54
N TRP A 77 -4.95 5.77 -9.63
CA TRP A 77 -5.35 4.51 -9.01
C TRP A 77 -5.52 4.66 -7.50
N GLU A 78 -6.43 3.88 -6.94
CA GLU A 78 -6.58 3.66 -5.51
C GLU A 78 -5.96 2.32 -5.14
N ILE A 79 -4.94 2.35 -4.28
CA ILE A 79 -4.33 1.18 -3.66
C ILE A 79 -5.02 0.96 -2.33
N THR A 80 -5.58 -0.24 -2.16
CA THR A 80 -6.35 -0.63 -0.99
C THR A 80 -5.67 -1.80 -0.31
N ALA A 81 -5.40 -1.65 0.98
CA ALA A 81 -5.06 -2.75 1.86
C ALA A 81 -6.21 -2.93 2.87
N GLU A 82 -6.70 -4.15 3.00
CA GLU A 82 -7.79 -4.46 3.94
C GLU A 82 -7.59 -5.81 4.62
N ILE A 83 -8.01 -5.90 5.88
CA ILE A 83 -8.04 -7.12 6.66
C ILE A 83 -9.49 -7.57 6.87
N ASP A 84 -9.71 -8.88 6.93
CA ASP A 84 -10.98 -9.45 7.34
C ASP A 84 -10.89 -9.84 8.82
N TYR A 85 -11.33 -8.94 9.69
CA TYR A 85 -11.35 -9.22 11.12
C TYR A 85 -12.78 -9.11 11.66
N PRO A 86 -13.51 -10.23 11.80
CA PRO A 86 -14.94 -10.22 12.11
C PRO A 86 -15.27 -9.63 13.49
N ALA A 87 -14.29 -9.57 14.40
CA ALA A 87 -14.46 -8.96 15.72
C ALA A 87 -14.37 -7.43 15.70
N ASP A 88 -13.84 -6.81 14.63
CA ASP A 88 -13.88 -5.36 14.44
C ASP A 88 -14.87 -4.98 13.35
N THR A 89 -15.97 -4.36 13.75
CA THR A 89 -17.05 -3.93 12.84
C THR A 89 -16.83 -2.52 12.29
N ARG A 90 -15.75 -1.82 12.70
CA ARG A 90 -15.44 -0.47 12.21
C ARG A 90 -14.77 -0.56 10.85
N PRO A 91 -15.40 -0.07 9.77
CA PRO A 91 -14.90 -0.26 8.41
C PRO A 91 -13.55 0.43 8.16
N ASP A 92 -13.28 1.55 8.85
CA ASP A 92 -12.04 2.32 8.68
C ASP A 92 -10.83 1.69 9.38
N ASN A 93 -11.05 0.80 10.37
CA ASN A 93 -9.96 0.09 11.03
C ASN A 93 -9.40 -1.03 10.15
N ASN A 94 -10.29 -1.66 9.40
CA ASN A 94 -9.97 -2.85 8.61
C ASN A 94 -9.57 -2.52 7.19
N ARG A 95 -9.60 -1.24 6.77
CA ARG A 95 -9.30 -0.85 5.39
C ARG A 95 -8.62 0.51 5.32
N VAL A 96 -7.56 0.59 4.52
CA VAL A 96 -6.88 1.83 4.18
C VAL A 96 -6.72 1.97 2.67
N ILE A 97 -6.99 3.18 2.18
CA ILE A 97 -6.90 3.52 0.75
C ILE A 97 -5.89 4.64 0.57
N ARG A 98 -5.05 4.54 -0.46
CA ARG A 98 -4.12 5.59 -0.89
C ARG A 98 -4.18 5.77 -2.40
N ARG A 99 -4.01 7.01 -2.86
CA ARG A 99 -3.97 7.31 -4.30
C ARG A 99 -2.55 7.29 -4.80
N VAL A 100 -2.37 6.76 -6.01
CA VAL A 100 -1.11 6.74 -6.75
C VAL A 100 -1.39 7.25 -8.15
N GLU A 101 -0.55 8.16 -8.62
CA GLU A 101 -0.55 8.56 -10.03
C GLU A 101 0.39 7.66 -10.83
N VAL A 102 -0.10 7.06 -11.91
CA VAL A 102 0.70 6.18 -12.77
C VAL A 102 0.96 6.90 -14.08
N LEU A 103 2.24 7.10 -14.42
CA LEU A 103 2.68 7.87 -15.57
C LEU A 103 3.70 7.09 -16.40
N HIS A 104 3.86 7.44 -17.67
CA HIS A 104 5.05 7.07 -18.42
C HIS A 104 6.20 7.97 -17.93
N LEU A 105 7.10 7.40 -17.12
CA LEU A 105 8.29 8.12 -16.71
C LEU A 105 9.24 8.18 -17.90
N LYS A 106 9.60 9.39 -18.32
CA LYS A 106 10.72 9.57 -19.25
C LYS A 106 11.99 9.19 -18.49
N PRO A 107 12.91 8.41 -19.10
CA PRO A 107 14.20 8.17 -18.47
C PRO A 107 14.94 9.51 -18.35
N GLY A 108 15.02 10.06 -17.13
CA GLY A 108 15.81 11.27 -16.86
C GLY A 108 15.24 12.28 -15.85
N GLU A 109 13.96 12.23 -15.47
CA GLU A 109 13.40 13.16 -14.47
C GLU A 109 13.53 12.61 -13.04
N SER A 110 14.77 12.42 -12.60
CA SER A 110 15.11 12.43 -11.17
C SER A 110 15.70 13.81 -10.89
N GLY A 111 14.84 14.79 -10.64
CA GLY A 111 15.25 16.18 -10.38
C GLY A 111 15.93 16.33 -9.03
N GLY A 112 17.08 17.00 -9.01
CA GLY A 112 17.73 17.51 -7.79
C GLY A 112 19.19 17.88 -8.01
N ALA A 113 19.44 19.08 -8.51
CA ALA A 113 20.74 19.67 -8.80
C ALA A 113 21.58 19.92 -7.55
N GLU A 114 22.88 19.58 -7.57
CA GLU A 114 23.98 20.37 -6.97
C GLU A 114 25.28 20.07 -7.73
N GLY A 115 25.98 21.12 -8.18
CA GLY A 115 27.24 20.99 -8.91
C GLY A 115 27.41 22.07 -9.96
N GLY A 116 27.30 23.33 -9.54
CA GLY A 116 27.66 24.46 -10.38
C GLY A 116 29.09 24.32 -10.89
N ALA A 117 29.26 24.55 -12.19
CA ALA A 117 30.55 24.71 -12.81
C ALA A 117 31.34 25.83 -12.10
N ILE A 118 32.53 25.52 -11.60
CA ILE A 118 33.57 26.53 -11.44
C ILE A 118 34.50 26.36 -12.63
N THR A 119 34.47 27.34 -13.53
CA THR A 119 35.49 27.56 -14.56
C THR A 119 36.24 28.83 -14.22
N ASP A 120 37.57 28.72 -14.26
CA ASP A 120 38.65 29.70 -14.08
C ASP A 120 38.89 30.27 -12.67
#